data_AF-A0A918C7M3-F1
#
_entry.id   AF-A0A918C7M3-F1
#
_cell.length_a   1.000
_cell.length_b   1.000
_cell.length_c   1.000
_cell.angle_alpha   90.00
_cell.angle_beta   90.00
_cell.angle_gamma   90.00
#
_symmetry.space_group_name_H-M   'P 1'
#
loop_
_entity.id
_entity.type
_entity.pdbx_description
1 polymer ?
#
loop_
_entity_poly.entity_id
_entity_poly.type
_entity_poly.pdbx_seq_one_letter_code
_entity_poly.pdbx_strand_id
1 'polypeptide(L)'
;MLWRLRTGAPWRDLPERYGPWQTVYERFARWKADGTWAKLLERVQVRDDAAGRVEWTVAVDSTVNRAHQHAAGARKRCLYGLRQAVAGVGGW
;
A
#
# COMPACT_ATOMS: atom_id res chain seq x y z
N MET A 1 -16.71 -7.10 4.62
CA MET A 1 -15.24 -6.95 4.53
C MET A 1 -14.48 -8.19 5.00
N LEU A 2 -14.74 -8.69 6.22
CA LEU A 2 -14.03 -9.86 6.75
C LEU A 2 -14.16 -11.10 5.86
N TRP A 3 -15.30 -11.29 5.21
CA TRP A 3 -15.48 -12.34 4.20
C TRP A 3 -14.42 -12.28 3.09
N ARG A 4 -14.12 -11.08 2.57
CA ARG A 4 -13.09 -10.91 1.54
C ARG A 4 -11.72 -11.24 2.12
N LEU A 5 -11.39 -10.69 3.29
CA LEU A 5 -10.10 -10.95 3.95
C LEU A 5 -9.85 -12.44 4.18
N ARG A 6 -10.89 -13.20 4.53
CA ARG A 6 -10.82 -14.64 4.74
C ARG A 6 -10.71 -15.44 3.44
N THR A 7 -11.42 -15.04 2.38
CA THR A 7 -11.60 -15.88 1.18
C THR A 7 -10.65 -15.57 0.05
N GLY A 8 -10.04 -14.39 0.01
CA GLY A 8 -9.19 -14.05 -1.14
C GLY A 8 -9.96 -13.65 -2.41
N ALA A 9 -11.29 -13.77 -2.43
CA ALA A 9 -12.09 -13.71 -3.64
C ALA A 9 -12.16 -12.31 -4.28
N PRO A 10 -12.37 -12.20 -5.60
CA PRO A 10 -12.65 -10.93 -6.27
C PRO A 10 -13.81 -10.19 -5.60
N TRP A 11 -13.75 -8.84 -5.57
CA TRP A 11 -14.82 -8.02 -4.99
C TRP A 11 -16.17 -8.20 -5.69
N ARG A 12 -16.15 -8.52 -6.99
CA ARG A 12 -17.37 -8.77 -7.78
C ARG A 12 -18.11 -10.04 -7.36
N ASP A 13 -17.44 -10.97 -6.71
CA ASP A 13 -18.01 -12.24 -6.26
C ASP A 13 -18.54 -12.15 -4.83
N LEU A 14 -18.69 -10.93 -4.29
CA LEU A 14 -19.23 -10.71 -2.97
C LEU A 14 -20.67 -11.24 -2.90
N PRO A 15 -20.99 -12.13 -1.93
CA PRO A 15 -22.35 -12.63 -1.78
C PRO A 15 -23.34 -11.50 -1.53
N GLU A 16 -24.48 -11.57 -2.21
CA GLU A 16 -25.52 -10.52 -2.20
C GLU A 16 -26.05 -10.19 -0.80
N ARG A 17 -26.03 -11.15 0.13
CA ARG A 17 -26.36 -10.95 1.55
C ARG A 17 -25.53 -9.86 2.25
N TYR A 18 -24.38 -9.47 1.70
CA TYR A 18 -23.54 -8.40 2.23
C TYR A 18 -23.80 -7.02 1.58
N GLY A 19 -24.74 -6.96 0.65
CA GLY A 19 -25.09 -5.76 -0.12
C GLY A 19 -24.14 -5.50 -1.30
N PRO A 20 -24.30 -4.33 -1.95
CA PRO A 20 -23.52 -3.96 -3.13
C PRO A 20 -22.02 -3.95 -2.85
N TRP A 21 -21.24 -4.63 -3.70
CA TRP A 21 -19.81 -4.78 -3.50
C TRP A 21 -19.05 -3.45 -3.55
N GLN A 22 -19.55 -2.46 -4.29
CA GLN A 22 -18.96 -1.11 -4.39
C GLN A 22 -18.95 -0.43 -3.02
N THR A 23 -20.07 -0.46 -2.29
CA THR A 23 -20.17 0.14 -0.95
C THR A 23 -19.24 -0.54 0.05
N VAL A 24 -19.13 -1.86 -0.03
CA VAL A 24 -18.21 -2.63 0.82
C VAL A 24 -16.75 -2.32 0.47
N TYR A 25 -16.45 -2.16 -0.81
CA TYR A 25 -15.12 -1.78 -1.28
C TYR A 25 -14.75 -0.35 -0.85
N GLU A 26 -15.65 0.63 -1.01
CA GLU A 26 -15.42 2.03 -0.63
C GLU A 26 -15.13 2.16 0.86
N ARG A 27 -15.92 1.50 1.70
CA ARG A 27 -15.67 1.51 3.14
C ARG A 27 -14.35 0.80 3.48
N PHE A 28 -14.00 -0.26 2.75
CA PHE A 28 -12.71 -0.94 2.94
C PHE A 28 -11.53 -0.02 2.56
N ALA A 29 -11.64 0.70 1.45
CA ALA A 29 -10.65 1.66 1.00
C ALA A 29 -10.50 2.83 1.98
N ARG A 30 -11.63 3.35 2.51
CA ARG A 30 -11.63 4.39 3.55
C ARG A 30 -10.88 3.93 4.80
N TRP A 31 -11.20 2.74 5.31
CA TRP A 31 -10.56 2.16 6.49
C TRP A 31 -9.07 1.83 6.31
N LYS A 32 -8.66 1.63 5.06
CA LYS A 32 -7.24 1.48 4.73
C LYS A 32 -6.54 2.84 4.78
N ALA A 33 -7.17 3.87 4.22
CA ALA A 33 -6.60 5.21 4.17
C ALA A 33 -6.54 5.89 5.55
N ASP A 34 -7.56 5.69 6.39
CA ASP A 34 -7.63 6.27 7.74
C ASP A 34 -6.87 5.47 8.82
N GLY A 35 -6.27 4.34 8.45
CA GLY A 35 -5.49 3.47 9.33
C GLY A 35 -6.34 2.62 10.28
N THR A 36 -7.66 2.56 10.13
CA THR A 36 -8.55 1.73 10.97
C THR A 36 -8.16 0.26 10.91
N TRP A 37 -7.75 -0.25 9.75
CA TRP A 37 -7.26 -1.64 9.64
C TRP A 37 -6.03 -1.91 10.50
N ALA A 38 -5.06 -0.99 10.52
CA ALA A 38 -3.86 -1.13 11.33
C ALA A 38 -4.19 -1.14 12.82
N LYS A 39 -5.04 -0.20 13.26
CA LYS A 39 -5.52 -0.13 14.66
C LYS A 39 -6.26 -1.39 15.07
N LEU A 40 -7.13 -1.93 14.21
CA LEU A 40 -7.87 -3.15 14.50
C LEU A 40 -6.94 -4.35 14.63
N LEU A 41 -5.95 -4.48 13.75
CA LEU A 41 -4.95 -5.53 13.81
C LEU A 41 -4.14 -5.45 15.11
N GLU A 42 -3.62 -4.28 15.44
CA GLU A 42 -2.86 -4.04 16.67
C GLU A 42 -3.65 -4.45 17.92
N ARG A 43 -4.93 -4.06 18.00
CA ARG A 43 -5.79 -4.42 19.14
C ARG A 43 -6.02 -5.91 19.28
N VAL A 44 -6.16 -6.62 18.16
CA VAL A 44 -6.30 -8.09 18.17
C VAL A 44 -4.98 -8.75 18.59
N GLN A 45 -3.86 -8.28 18.06
CA GLN A 45 -2.52 -8.78 18.43
C GLN A 45 -2.26 -8.61 19.93
N VAL A 46 -2.51 -7.43 20.50
CA VAL A 46 -2.34 -7.18 21.94
C VAL A 46 -3.20 -8.13 22.78
N ARG A 47 -4.44 -8.38 22.34
CA ARG A 47 -5.35 -9.30 23.04
C ARG A 47 -4.87 -10.75 23.01
N ASP A 48 -4.40 -11.22 21.86
CA ASP A 48 -3.95 -12.60 21.72
C ASP A 48 -2.56 -12.83 22.32
N ASP A 49 -1.68 -11.82 22.31
CA ASP A 49 -0.39 -11.83 23.00
C ASP A 49 -0.59 -11.95 24.51
N ALA A 50 -1.51 -11.15 25.08
CA ALA A 50 -1.90 -11.26 26.48
C ALA A 50 -2.50 -12.63 26.85
N ALA A 51 -3.01 -13.38 25.88
CA ALA A 51 -3.56 -14.72 26.09
C ALA A 51 -2.57 -15.85 25.73
N GLY A 52 -1.32 -15.52 25.40
CA GLY A 52 -0.29 -16.48 25.00
C GLY A 52 -0.61 -17.24 23.70
N ARG A 53 -1.47 -16.69 22.84
CA ARG A 53 -1.91 -17.32 21.57
C ARG A 53 -1.19 -16.77 20.33
N VAL A 54 -0.33 -15.77 20.50
CA VAL A 54 0.48 -15.21 19.40
C VAL A 54 1.83 -15.92 19.36
N GLU A 55 2.04 -16.73 18.33
CA GLU A 55 3.38 -17.07 17.87
C GLU A 55 3.79 -15.97 16.87
N TRP A 56 4.85 -15.22 17.16
CA TRP A 56 5.35 -14.11 16.32
C TRP A 56 6.05 -14.60 15.05
N THR A 57 5.38 -15.44 14.26
CA THR A 57 5.87 -15.87 12.94
C THR A 57 5.68 -14.72 11.94
N VAL A 58 6.79 -14.10 11.53
CA VAL A 58 6.78 -13.02 10.53
C VAL A 58 6.44 -13.61 9.16
N ALA A 59 5.23 -13.36 8.66
CA ALA A 59 4.85 -13.70 7.30
C ALA A 59 5.47 -12.67 6.32
N VAL A 60 6.55 -13.07 5.63
CA VAL A 60 7.18 -12.26 4.57
C VAL A 60 6.61 -12.70 3.23
N ASP A 61 5.83 -11.85 2.56
CA ASP A 61 5.47 -12.03 1.16
C ASP A 61 6.44 -11.25 0.26
N SER A 62 6.99 -11.91 -0.76
CA SER A 62 7.84 -11.27 -1.77
C SER A 62 7.16 -11.38 -3.13
N THR A 63 7.01 -10.25 -3.82
CA THR A 63 6.47 -10.19 -5.19
C THR A 63 7.57 -9.80 -6.18
N VAL A 64 7.87 -10.67 -7.15
CA VAL A 64 8.83 -10.39 -8.23
C VAL A 64 8.05 -10.02 -9.49
N ASN A 65 8.22 -8.80 -9.99
CA ASN A 65 7.69 -8.37 -11.28
C ASN A 65 8.82 -8.28 -12.31
N ARG A 66 8.77 -9.08 -13.38
CA ARG A 66 9.76 -9.00 -14.47
C ARG A 66 9.47 -7.77 -15.33
N ALA A 67 10.44 -6.87 -15.39
CA ALA A 67 10.38 -5.74 -16.31
C ALA A 67 10.36 -6.22 -17.77
N HIS A 68 9.60 -5.54 -18.61
CA HIS A 68 9.62 -5.77 -20.05
C HIS A 68 11.00 -5.42 -20.62
N GLN A 69 11.48 -6.16 -21.61
CA GLN A 69 12.84 -6.02 -22.17
C GLN A 69 13.20 -4.59 -22.65
N HIS A 70 12.19 -3.77 -22.96
CA HIS A 70 12.34 -2.37 -23.37
C HIS A 70 12.27 -1.34 -22.22
N ALA A 71 12.22 -1.78 -20.96
CA ALA A 71 12.11 -0.88 -19.80
C ALA A 71 13.39 -0.05 -19.52
N ALA A 72 14.52 -0.37 -20.17
CA ALA A 72 15.82 0.27 -19.91
C ALA A 72 16.02 1.65 -20.58
N GLY A 73 15.01 2.23 -21.24
CA GLY A 73 15.20 3.39 -22.12
C GLY A 73 15.14 4.78 -21.48
N ALA A 74 14.76 4.92 -20.21
CA ALA A 74 14.55 6.25 -19.62
C ALA A 74 15.89 6.95 -19.30
N ARG A 75 16.26 7.95 -20.11
CA ARG A 75 17.41 8.83 -19.84
C ARG A 75 17.19 9.62 -18.54
N LYS A 76 18.02 9.41 -17.53
CA LYS A 76 18.08 10.29 -16.35
C LYS A 76 18.70 11.62 -16.79
N ARG A 77 17.87 12.66 -16.96
CA ARG A 77 18.37 14.04 -17.05
C ARG A 77 18.92 14.40 -15.67
N CYS A 78 20.24 14.38 -15.53
CA CYS A 78 20.90 14.86 -14.32
C CYS A 78 20.71 16.39 -14.27
N LEU A 79 19.89 16.88 -13.34
CA LEU A 79 19.70 18.31 -13.04
C LEU A 79 20.89 18.88 -12.25
N TYR A 80 22.12 18.53 -12.61
CA TYR A 80 23.33 19.10 -12.02
C TYR A 80 23.93 20.13 -12.97
N GLY A 81 23.20 21.23 -13.18
CA GLY A 81 23.63 22.28 -14.11
C GLY A 81 22.85 23.59 -14.05
N LEU A 82 21.71 23.64 -13.35
CA LEU A 82 20.91 24.86 -13.18
C LEU A 82 21.31 25.67 -11.93
N ARG A 83 22.62 25.79 -11.66
CA ARG A 83 23.13 26.59 -10.55
C ARG A 83 24.38 27.44 -10.85
N GLN A 84 24.74 27.62 -12.12
CA GLN A 84 25.88 28.46 -12.55
C GLN A 84 25.45 29.53 -13.58
N ALA A 85 24.28 30.17 -13.41
CA ALA A 85 23.84 31.26 -14.28
C ALA A 85 23.28 32.49 -13.54
N VAL A 86 23.54 32.66 -12.24
CA VAL A 86 23.13 33.85 -11.47
C VAL A 86 24.29 34.43 -10.64
N ALA A 87 25.52 34.31 -11.13
CA ALA A 87 26.68 34.98 -10.54
C ALA A 87 27.54 35.58 -11.67
N GLY A 88 27.14 36.73 -12.19
CA GLY A 88 27.92 37.39 -13.25
C GLY A 88 27.23 38.53 -13.98
N VAL A 89 26.50 39.40 -13.30
CA VAL A 89 26.21 40.76 -13.84
C VAL A 89 26.32 41.76 -12.69
N GLY A 90 27.46 42.44 -12.62
CA GLY A 90 27.72 43.52 -11.68
C GLY A 90 29.15 44.03 -11.86
N GLY A 91 29.32 45.12 -12.61
CA GLY A 91 30.58 45.86 -12.64
C GLY A 91 30.84 46.64 -13.94
N TRP A 92 30.59 47.95 -13.86
CA TRP A 92 30.90 49.06 -14.80
C TRP A 92 29.88 49.33 -15.90
#